data_AF-A0A938KGX1-F1
#
_entry.id   AF-A0A938KGX1-F1
#
_cell.length_a   1.000
_cell.length_b   1.000
_cell.length_c   1.000
_cell.angle_alpha   90.00
_cell.angle_beta   90.00
_cell.angle_gamma   90.00
#
_symmetry.space_group_name_H-M   'P 1'
#
loop_
_entity.id
_entity.type
_entity.pdbx_description
1 polymer ?
#
loop_
_entity_poly.entity_id
_entity_poly.type
_entity_poly.pdbx_seq_one_letter_code
_entity_poly.pdbx_strand_id
1 'polypeptide(L)'
;RSGLAEAMHVGHAIDVQMGTLGKALGVSGGYIAGSRTLIDWLINRARSFVFSTAPPPSVACAASESLRIVQSAEGENLRQRLWANVNRTKETIIDAGWQLGPAMSPILPLIVGDEDQAMAIGRGLVERGLLAPAIRPPTVPKGESRIRITASATHSLPAIEALGAALEELRQGPAPPS
;
A
#
# COMPACT_ATOMS: atom_id res chain seq x y z
N ARG A 1 -7.77 -12.86 -5.05
CA ARG A 1 -7.87 -12.43 -3.62
C ARG A 1 -8.28 -10.96 -3.56
N SER A 2 -9.53 -10.64 -3.20
CA SER A 2 -10.10 -9.27 -3.29
C SER A 2 -10.00 -8.45 -1.99
N GLY A 3 -9.66 -9.08 -0.86
CA GLY A 3 -9.44 -8.42 0.43
C GLY A 3 -9.13 -9.42 1.55
N LEU A 4 -8.71 -8.96 2.73
CA LEU A 4 -8.40 -9.85 3.86
C LEU A 4 -9.66 -10.49 4.45
N ALA A 5 -10.72 -9.71 4.69
CA ALA A 5 -11.98 -10.21 5.23
C ALA A 5 -12.63 -11.28 4.35
N GLU A 6 -12.61 -11.08 3.03
CA GLU A 6 -13.08 -12.08 2.07
C GLU A 6 -12.18 -13.33 2.06
N ALA A 7 -10.85 -13.15 2.06
CA ALA A 7 -9.90 -14.26 2.09
C ALA A 7 -10.00 -15.10 3.37
N MET A 8 -10.44 -14.51 4.47
CA MET A 8 -10.68 -15.19 5.75
C MET A 8 -12.14 -15.66 5.90
N HIS A 9 -13.01 -15.38 4.93
CA HIS A 9 -14.45 -15.68 4.96
C HIS A 9 -15.21 -15.10 6.17
N VAL A 10 -14.71 -14.00 6.75
CA VAL A 10 -15.30 -13.37 7.95
C VAL A 10 -16.21 -12.18 7.63
N GLY A 11 -16.51 -11.92 6.37
CA GLY A 11 -17.36 -10.78 5.96
C GLY A 11 -18.73 -10.76 6.64
N HIS A 12 -19.30 -11.94 6.93
CA HIS A 12 -20.58 -12.09 7.62
C HIS A 12 -20.55 -11.67 9.11
N ALA A 13 -19.36 -11.60 9.72
CA ALA A 13 -19.16 -11.22 11.11
C ALA A 13 -18.77 -9.74 11.28
N ILE A 14 -18.79 -8.96 10.19
CA ILE A 14 -18.44 -7.54 10.20
C ILE A 14 -19.73 -6.70 10.19
N ASP A 15 -20.06 -6.06 11.30
CA ASP A 15 -21.23 -5.17 11.40
C ASP A 15 -21.05 -3.87 10.62
N VAL A 16 -19.81 -3.35 10.62
CA VAL A 16 -19.45 -2.08 10.00
C VAL A 16 -18.14 -2.22 9.23
N GLN A 17 -18.22 -2.04 7.91
CA GLN A 17 -17.05 -1.98 7.04
C GLN A 17 -16.81 -0.55 6.59
N MET A 18 -15.63 -0.03 6.89
CA MET A 18 -15.21 1.29 6.43
C MET A 18 -14.06 1.16 5.46
N GLY A 19 -14.00 2.06 4.49
CA GLY A 19 -12.94 2.07 3.50
C GLY A 19 -12.67 3.44 2.92
N THR A 20 -11.54 3.55 2.23
CA THR A 20 -11.16 4.75 1.48
C THR A 20 -11.19 4.46 -0.01
N LEU A 21 -11.61 5.47 -0.77
CA LEU A 21 -11.58 5.47 -2.23
C LEU A 21 -10.22 5.95 -2.77
N GLY A 22 -9.37 6.53 -1.92
CA GLY A 22 -8.07 7.11 -2.30
C GLY A 22 -6.87 6.19 -2.22
N LYS A 23 -7.08 4.87 -2.19
CA LYS A 23 -6.00 3.88 -2.28
C LYS A 23 -6.14 3.09 -3.58
N ALA A 24 -6.52 1.81 -3.50
CA ALA A 24 -6.61 0.93 -4.65
C ALA A 24 -7.64 1.39 -5.71
N LEU A 25 -8.66 2.17 -5.32
CA LEU A 25 -9.65 2.71 -6.26
C LEU A 25 -9.18 3.97 -6.99
N GLY A 26 -8.06 4.58 -6.59
CA GLY A 26 -7.44 5.70 -7.32
C GLY A 26 -8.24 7.00 -7.34
N VAL A 27 -9.22 7.19 -6.45
CA VAL A 27 -10.08 8.38 -6.42
C VAL A 27 -9.95 9.13 -5.09
N SER A 28 -10.99 9.82 -4.61
CA SER A 28 -11.00 10.49 -3.31
C SER A 28 -12.30 10.19 -2.58
N GLY A 29 -12.23 10.20 -1.24
CA GLY A 29 -13.36 9.95 -0.35
C GLY A 29 -13.22 8.68 0.47
N GLY A 30 -14.30 8.38 1.20
CA GLY A 30 -14.43 7.20 2.03
C GLY A 30 -15.89 6.79 2.15
N TYR A 31 -16.10 5.59 2.66
CA TYR A 31 -17.43 5.03 2.81
C TYR A 31 -17.56 4.27 4.13
N ILE A 32 -18.81 4.12 4.57
CA ILE A 32 -19.23 3.20 5.62
C ILE A 32 -20.30 2.29 4.98
N ALA A 33 -20.14 0.99 5.13
CA ALA A 33 -21.09 -0.04 4.75
C ALA A 33 -21.49 -0.84 5.99
N GLY A 34 -22.77 -1.19 6.10
CA GLY A 34 -23.34 -1.90 7.24
C GLY A 34 -24.84 -2.01 7.09
N SER A 35 -25.55 -2.28 8.20
CA SER A 35 -27.01 -2.42 8.17
C SER A 35 -27.71 -1.12 7.74
N ARG A 36 -28.90 -1.25 7.15
CA ARG A 36 -29.70 -0.09 6.73
C ARG A 36 -29.98 0.86 7.91
N THR A 37 -30.33 0.30 9.06
CA THR A 37 -30.56 1.04 10.31
C THR A 37 -29.34 1.87 10.72
N LEU A 38 -28.14 1.30 10.63
CA LEU A 38 -26.90 2.02 10.92
C LEU A 38 -26.70 3.19 9.94
N ILE A 39 -26.84 2.94 8.64
CA ILE A 39 -26.64 3.96 7.61
C ILE A 39 -27.65 5.11 7.76
N ASP A 40 -28.94 4.81 7.96
CA ASP A 40 -29.97 5.83 8.18
C ASP A 40 -29.69 6.63 9.46
N TRP A 41 -29.22 5.99 10.53
CA TRP A 41 -28.81 6.68 11.75
C TRP A 41 -27.62 7.61 11.50
N LEU A 42 -26.58 7.15 10.81
CA LEU A 42 -25.38 7.94 10.50
C LEU A 42 -25.70 9.15 9.63
N ILE A 43 -26.52 8.99 8.58
CA ILE A 43 -26.94 10.10 7.70
C ILE A 43 -27.64 11.20 8.50
N ASN A 44 -28.39 10.85 9.55
CA ASN A 44 -29.13 11.81 10.38
C ASN A 44 -28.35 12.34 11.59
N ARG A 45 -27.33 11.62 12.08
CA ARG A 45 -26.65 11.94 13.36
C ARG A 45 -25.18 12.28 13.24
N ALA A 46 -24.49 11.80 12.20
CA ALA A 46 -23.06 12.03 12.05
C ALA A 46 -22.81 13.48 11.61
N ARG A 47 -22.37 14.33 12.54
CA ARG A 47 -22.06 15.75 12.26
C ARG A 47 -21.04 15.91 11.13
N SER A 48 -20.07 15.01 11.03
CA SER A 48 -19.05 14.98 9.97
C SER A 48 -19.63 14.69 8.58
N PHE A 49 -20.82 14.09 8.50
CA PHE A 49 -21.55 13.90 7.24
C PHE A 49 -22.51 15.06 6.99
N VAL A 50 -23.34 15.41 7.99
CA VAL A 50 -24.40 16.42 7.87
C VAL A 50 -23.86 17.83 7.59
N PHE A 51 -22.73 18.19 8.20
CA PHE A 51 -22.16 19.54 8.10
C PHE A 51 -20.93 19.60 7.19
N SER A 52 -20.78 18.64 6.28
CA SER A 52 -19.73 18.63 5.27
C SER A 52 -20.32 18.77 3.87
N THR A 53 -19.58 19.44 2.97
CA THR A 53 -19.93 19.46 1.55
C THR A 53 -19.86 18.05 0.98
N ALA A 54 -20.86 17.67 0.19
CA ALA A 54 -20.86 16.39 -0.52
C ALA A 54 -19.68 16.30 -1.51
N PRO A 55 -19.19 15.08 -1.81
CA PRO A 55 -18.16 14.90 -2.82
C PRO A 55 -18.58 15.47 -4.19
N PRO A 56 -17.65 16.01 -4.99
CA PRO A 56 -17.97 16.44 -6.34
C PRO A 56 -18.59 15.31 -7.18
N PRO A 57 -19.62 15.57 -8.00
CA PRO A 57 -20.26 14.54 -8.81
C PRO A 57 -19.30 13.75 -9.71
N SER A 58 -18.26 14.41 -10.24
CA SER A 58 -17.21 13.76 -11.05
C SER A 58 -16.43 12.72 -10.25
N VAL A 59 -16.13 13.00 -8.98
CA VAL A 59 -15.44 12.06 -8.08
C VAL A 59 -16.33 10.87 -7.75
N ALA A 60 -17.63 11.09 -7.53
CA ALA A 60 -18.59 10.00 -7.30
C ALA A 60 -18.76 9.09 -8.53
N CYS A 61 -18.79 9.68 -9.73
CA CYS A 61 -18.82 8.94 -10.99
C CYS A 61 -17.55 8.10 -11.18
N ALA A 62 -16.37 8.71 -11.00
CA ALA A 62 -15.09 8.01 -11.09
C ALA A 62 -15.00 6.87 -10.06
N ALA A 63 -15.45 7.08 -8.82
CA ALA A 63 -15.48 6.04 -7.80
C ALA A 63 -16.39 4.85 -8.18
N SER A 64 -17.54 5.14 -8.79
CA SER A 64 -18.46 4.11 -9.26
C SER A 64 -17.84 3.27 -10.37
N GLU A 65 -17.15 3.91 -11.32
CA GLU A 65 -16.45 3.22 -12.40
C GLU A 65 -15.23 2.42 -11.90
N SER A 66 -14.43 2.99 -10.99
CA SER A 66 -13.33 2.26 -10.34
C SER A 66 -13.82 0.99 -9.63
N LEU A 67 -14.98 1.04 -8.96
CA LEU A 67 -15.56 -0.14 -8.33
C LEU A 67 -15.99 -1.19 -9.38
N ARG A 68 -16.59 -0.75 -10.50
CA ARG A 68 -16.96 -1.61 -11.62
C ARG A 68 -15.74 -2.32 -12.21
N ILE A 69 -14.63 -1.60 -12.41
CA ILE A 69 -13.37 -2.18 -12.90
C ILE A 69 -12.84 -3.21 -11.90
N VAL A 70 -12.79 -2.87 -10.60
CA VAL A 70 -12.32 -3.82 -9.57
C VAL A 70 -13.16 -5.09 -9.54
N GLN A 71 -14.47 -5.01 -9.76
CA GLN A 71 -15.36 -6.18 -9.78
C GLN A 71 -15.30 -6.98 -11.09
N SER A 72 -14.65 -6.46 -12.13
CA SER A 72 -14.57 -7.09 -13.44
C SER A 72 -13.41 -8.09 -13.57
N ALA A 73 -13.36 -8.80 -14.71
CA ALA A 73 -12.23 -9.66 -15.09
C ALA A 73 -10.90 -8.88 -15.19
N GLU A 74 -10.95 -7.60 -15.60
CA GLU A 74 -9.78 -6.73 -15.62
C GLU A 74 -9.23 -6.53 -14.20
N GLY A 75 -10.12 -6.22 -13.25
CA GLY A 75 -9.76 -6.08 -11.84
C GLY A 75 -9.15 -7.37 -11.26
N GLU A 76 -9.65 -8.54 -11.67
CA GLU A 76 -9.07 -9.82 -11.28
C GLU A 76 -7.66 -10.02 -11.87
N ASN A 77 -7.45 -9.71 -13.15
CA ASN A 77 -6.13 -9.77 -13.77
C ASN A 77 -5.13 -8.82 -13.07
N LEU A 78 -5.55 -7.59 -12.75
CA LEU A 78 -4.72 -6.63 -12.01
C LEU A 78 -4.34 -7.16 -10.63
N ARG A 79 -5.26 -7.81 -9.91
CA ARG A 79 -4.95 -8.44 -8.61
C ARG A 79 -3.97 -9.59 -8.75
N GLN A 80 -4.11 -10.44 -9.77
CA GLN A 80 -3.16 -11.54 -10.01
C GLN A 80 -1.76 -11.01 -10.30
N ARG A 81 -1.65 -10.01 -11.18
CA ARG A 81 -0.39 -9.31 -11.47
C ARG A 81 0.21 -8.66 -10.23
N LEU A 82 -0.61 -7.99 -9.41
CA LEU A 82 -0.17 -7.41 -8.14
C LEU A 82 0.48 -8.49 -7.25
N TRP A 83 -0.17 -9.63 -7.05
CA TRP A 83 0.36 -10.68 -6.19
C TRP A 83 1.63 -11.35 -6.77
N ALA A 84 1.73 -11.50 -8.09
CA ALA A 84 2.97 -11.92 -8.74
C ALA A 84 4.10 -10.92 -8.46
N ASN A 85 3.83 -9.62 -8.60
CA ASN A 85 4.79 -8.56 -8.32
C ASN A 85 5.17 -8.48 -6.84
N VAL A 86 4.23 -8.72 -5.91
CA VAL A 86 4.51 -8.81 -4.47
C VAL A 86 5.50 -9.93 -4.18
N ASN A 87 5.27 -11.12 -4.73
CA ASN A 87 6.16 -12.27 -4.53
C ASN A 87 7.54 -12.00 -5.12
N ARG A 88 7.61 -11.51 -6.36
CA ARG A 88 8.87 -11.19 -7.01
C ARG A 88 9.66 -10.11 -6.26
N THR A 89 8.97 -9.05 -5.83
CA THR A 89 9.61 -7.97 -5.04
C THR A 89 10.11 -8.48 -3.70
N LYS A 90 9.36 -9.37 -3.04
CA LYS A 90 9.79 -10.01 -1.80
C LYS A 90 11.07 -10.83 -2.00
N GLU A 91 11.09 -11.69 -3.01
CA GLU A 91 12.27 -12.49 -3.37
C GLU A 91 13.47 -11.58 -3.63
N THR A 92 13.30 -10.56 -4.48
CA THR A 92 14.35 -9.59 -4.79
C THR A 92 14.93 -8.89 -3.55
N ILE A 93 14.10 -8.50 -2.59
CA ILE A 93 14.57 -7.85 -1.35
C ILE A 93 15.36 -8.84 -0.47
N ILE A 94 14.89 -10.10 -0.40
CA ILE A 94 15.56 -11.16 0.38
C ILE A 94 16.89 -11.55 -0.26
N ASP A 95 16.94 -11.66 -1.59
CA ASP A 95 18.15 -11.98 -2.36
C ASP A 95 19.20 -10.87 -2.23
N ALA A 96 18.75 -9.61 -2.20
CA ALA A 96 19.60 -8.46 -1.85
C ALA A 96 20.08 -8.47 -0.38
N GLY A 97 19.61 -9.45 0.40
CA GLY A 97 20.07 -9.74 1.76
C GLY A 97 19.47 -8.84 2.82
N TRP A 98 18.26 -8.33 2.58
CA TRP A 98 17.49 -7.55 3.54
C TRP A 98 16.37 -8.39 4.18
N GLN A 99 15.91 -7.96 5.35
CA GLN A 99 14.82 -8.59 6.06
C GLN A 99 13.51 -7.83 5.85
N LEU A 100 12.43 -8.58 5.65
CA LEU A 100 11.07 -8.07 5.55
C LEU A 100 10.28 -8.38 6.81
N GLY A 101 9.29 -7.53 7.12
CA GLY A 101 8.31 -7.84 8.15
C GLY A 101 7.51 -9.13 7.88
N PRO A 102 6.88 -9.73 8.90
CA PRO A 102 6.33 -11.09 8.82
C PRO A 102 5.04 -11.20 7.97
N ALA A 103 4.34 -10.09 7.74
CA ALA A 103 3.05 -10.11 7.07
C ALA A 103 3.17 -9.99 5.55
N MET A 104 2.60 -10.95 4.82
CA MET A 104 2.53 -10.89 3.37
C MET A 104 1.41 -9.93 2.93
N SER A 105 1.79 -8.81 2.33
CA SER A 105 0.87 -7.82 1.80
C SER A 105 1.49 -7.05 0.62
N PRO A 106 0.71 -6.27 -0.16
CA PRO A 106 1.24 -5.32 -1.14
C PRO A 106 2.19 -4.26 -0.58
N ILE A 107 2.20 -4.06 0.74
CA ILE A 107 3.15 -3.22 1.44
C ILE A 107 4.23 -4.13 2.04
N LEU A 108 5.47 -3.95 1.58
CA LEU A 108 6.65 -4.72 1.94
C LEU A 108 7.56 -3.83 2.80
N PRO A 109 7.50 -3.96 4.14
CA PRO A 109 8.35 -3.19 5.03
C PRO A 109 9.74 -3.82 5.12
N LEU A 110 10.74 -3.16 4.53
CA LEU A 110 12.15 -3.52 4.67
C LEU A 110 12.66 -2.93 6.00
N ILE A 111 12.99 -3.80 6.95
CA ILE A 111 13.33 -3.41 8.31
C ILE A 111 14.80 -2.97 8.36
N VAL A 112 15.04 -1.74 8.81
CA VAL A 112 16.39 -1.14 8.95
C VAL A 112 16.74 -0.97 10.43
N GLY A 113 15.77 -0.59 11.25
CA GLY A 113 15.92 -0.34 12.68
C GLY A 113 16.38 1.09 12.97
N ASP A 114 17.59 1.44 12.54
CA ASP A 114 18.17 2.76 12.75
C ASP A 114 17.51 3.85 11.86
N GLU A 115 17.33 5.04 12.43
CA GLU A 115 16.69 6.17 11.75
C GLU A 115 17.56 6.78 10.64
N ASP A 116 18.82 7.08 10.96
CA ASP A 116 19.72 7.77 10.04
C ASP A 116 20.07 6.86 8.86
N GLN A 117 20.27 5.57 9.14
CA GLN A 117 20.46 4.56 8.11
C GLN A 117 19.23 4.43 7.22
N ALA A 118 18.01 4.38 7.77
CA ALA A 118 16.80 4.31 6.96
C ALA A 118 16.65 5.53 6.06
N MET A 119 16.94 6.73 6.59
CA MET A 119 16.92 7.97 5.81
C MET A 119 18.01 7.98 4.72
N ALA A 120 19.20 7.45 4.99
CA ALA A 120 20.28 7.33 4.02
C ALA A 120 19.91 6.37 2.88
N ILE A 121 19.36 5.19 3.21
CA ILE A 121 18.88 4.23 2.21
C ILE A 121 17.76 4.86 1.37
N GLY A 122 16.79 5.53 2.01
CA GLY A 122 15.70 6.20 1.30
C GLY A 122 16.20 7.26 0.30
N ARG A 123 17.21 8.06 0.68
CA ARG A 123 17.86 9.01 -0.24
C ARG A 123 18.61 8.30 -1.37
N GLY A 124 19.38 7.27 -1.04
CA GLY A 124 20.15 6.50 -2.03
C GLY A 124 19.28 5.77 -3.06
N LEU A 125 18.07 5.36 -2.69
CA LEU A 125 17.06 4.85 -3.63
C LEU A 125 16.55 5.96 -4.56
N VAL A 126 16.25 7.14 -4.03
CA VAL A 126 15.79 8.29 -4.83
C VAL A 126 16.85 8.72 -5.85
N GLU A 127 18.13 8.75 -5.45
CA GLU A 127 19.26 9.04 -6.35
C GLU A 127 19.37 8.05 -7.52
N ARG A 128 18.85 6.82 -7.34
CA ARG A 128 18.77 5.77 -8.37
C ARG A 128 17.42 5.76 -9.12
N GLY A 129 16.60 6.78 -8.94
CA GLY A 129 15.29 6.90 -9.58
C GLY A 129 14.18 6.06 -8.95
N LEU A 130 14.40 5.52 -7.74
CA LEU A 130 13.46 4.66 -7.03
C LEU A 130 12.85 5.40 -5.83
N LEU A 131 11.56 5.68 -5.89
CA LEU A 131 10.86 6.32 -4.77
C LEU A 131 10.31 5.26 -3.81
N ALA A 132 11.05 5.00 -2.72
CA ALA A 132 10.58 4.20 -1.60
C ALA A 132 10.86 4.95 -0.27
N PRO A 133 9.84 5.51 0.39
CA PRO A 133 10.06 6.39 1.53
C PRO A 133 10.53 5.62 2.76
N ALA A 134 11.48 6.22 3.49
CA ALA A 134 11.81 5.82 4.84
C ALA A 134 10.72 6.25 5.81
N ILE A 135 10.30 5.34 6.69
CA ILE A 135 9.36 5.58 7.77
C ILE A 135 10.13 5.45 9.09
N ARG A 136 10.05 6.50 9.91
CA ARG A 136 10.80 6.67 11.15
C ARG A 136 9.90 7.26 12.25
N PRO A 137 10.36 7.34 13.51
CA PRO A 137 9.63 8.04 14.56
C PRO A 137 9.19 9.44 14.13
N PRO A 138 7.99 9.92 14.54
CA PRO A 138 7.05 9.28 15.47
C PRO A 138 6.10 8.26 14.80
N THR A 139 6.23 7.99 13.50
CA THR A 139 5.30 7.12 12.75
C THR A 139 5.45 5.64 13.11
N VAL A 140 6.67 5.23 13.48
CA VAL A 140 7.01 3.89 13.98
C VAL A 140 7.79 4.02 15.30
N PRO A 141 7.81 2.98 16.15
CA PRO A 141 8.64 2.98 17.36
C PRO A 141 10.12 3.22 17.07
N LYS A 142 10.84 3.76 18.05
CA LYS A 142 12.31 3.89 17.98
C LYS A 142 12.95 2.52 17.79
N GLY A 143 13.96 2.43 16.93
CA GLY A 143 14.63 1.17 16.60
C GLY A 143 13.84 0.28 15.63
N GLU A 144 12.73 0.76 15.07
CA GLU A 144 11.95 0.04 14.05
C GLU A 144 11.77 0.83 12.75
N SER A 145 12.71 1.73 12.44
CA SER A 145 12.73 2.46 11.17
C SER A 145 12.80 1.49 10.00
N ARG A 146 12.13 1.82 8.90
CA ARG A 146 11.95 0.89 7.76
C ARG A 146 11.77 1.62 6.45
N ILE A 147 12.13 0.99 5.34
CA ILE A 147 11.75 1.47 4.01
C ILE A 147 10.39 0.85 3.66
N ARG A 148 9.41 1.69 3.32
CA ARG A 148 8.07 1.24 2.94
C ARG A 148 7.98 1.09 1.44
N ILE A 149 8.22 -0.13 0.95
CA ILE A 149 8.04 -0.49 -0.47
C ILE A 149 6.59 -0.89 -0.68
N THR A 150 5.91 -0.36 -1.69
CA THR A 150 4.53 -0.72 -2.02
C THR A 150 4.47 -1.24 -3.44
N ALA A 151 4.21 -2.53 -3.63
CA ALA A 151 4.09 -3.13 -4.94
C ALA A 151 2.76 -2.72 -5.61
N SER A 152 2.80 -2.59 -6.94
CA SER A 152 1.64 -2.31 -7.79
C SER A 152 1.57 -3.33 -8.93
N ALA A 153 0.37 -3.59 -9.45
CA ALA A 153 0.17 -4.39 -10.67
C ALA A 153 0.87 -3.78 -11.91
N THR A 154 1.15 -2.48 -11.87
CA THR A 154 1.79 -1.73 -12.96
C THR A 154 3.32 -1.74 -12.91
N HIS A 155 3.92 -2.19 -11.81
CA HIS A 155 5.38 -2.33 -11.76
C HIS A 155 5.84 -3.38 -12.76
N SER A 156 6.83 -3.02 -13.58
CA SER A 156 7.46 -3.92 -14.53
C SER A 156 8.53 -4.76 -13.85
N LEU A 157 8.84 -5.93 -14.42
CA LEU A 157 9.92 -6.78 -13.93
C LEU A 157 11.28 -6.03 -13.89
N PRO A 158 11.68 -5.25 -14.91
CA PRO A 158 12.91 -4.46 -14.84
C PRO A 158 12.94 -3.44 -13.70
N ALA A 159 11.80 -2.84 -13.34
CA ALA A 159 11.74 -1.91 -12.19
C ALA A 159 11.95 -2.65 -10.85
N ILE A 160 11.45 -3.88 -10.73
CA ILE A 160 11.67 -4.71 -9.56
C ILE A 160 13.14 -5.15 -9.48
N GLU A 161 13.75 -5.51 -10.61
CA GLU A 161 15.17 -5.89 -10.66
C GLU A 161 16.10 -4.71 -10.35
N ALA A 162 15.79 -3.51 -10.86
CA ALA A 162 16.50 -2.28 -10.51
C ALA A 162 16.44 -1.98 -9.00
N LEU A 163 15.31 -2.26 -8.35
CA LEU A 163 15.19 -2.17 -6.90
C LEU A 163 16.14 -3.13 -6.18
N GLY A 164 16.26 -4.38 -6.66
CA GLY A 164 17.20 -5.36 -6.11
C GLY A 164 18.64 -4.88 -6.17
N ALA A 165 19.10 -4.50 -7.37
CA ALA A 165 20.46 -4.00 -7.59
C ALA A 165 20.76 -2.78 -6.70
N ALA A 166 19.83 -1.83 -6.61
CA ALA A 166 19.98 -0.65 -5.76
C ALA A 166 20.10 -1.03 -4.26
N LEU A 167 19.32 -2.01 -3.79
CA LEU A 167 19.36 -2.47 -2.41
C LEU A 167 20.65 -3.23 -2.08
N GLU A 168 21.22 -3.98 -3.03
CA GLU A 168 22.51 -4.65 -2.88
C GLU A 168 23.64 -3.65 -2.73
N GLU A 169 23.70 -2.64 -3.60
CA GLU A 169 24.69 -1.56 -3.53
C GLU A 169 24.61 -0.81 -2.21
N LEU A 170 23.40 -0.42 -1.78
CA LEU A 170 23.18 0.32 -0.54
C LEU A 170 23.51 -0.49 0.72
N ARG A 171 23.52 -1.83 0.62
CA ARG A 171 23.92 -2.71 1.72
C ARG A 171 25.44 -2.79 1.89
N GLN A 172 26.19 -2.70 0.80
CA GLN A 172 27.65 -2.85 0.82
C GLN A 172 28.38 -1.57 1.29
N GLY A 173 27.66 -0.47 1.48
CA GLY A 173 28.25 0.85 1.75
C GLY A 173 28.84 1.47 0.47
N PRO A 174 29.32 2.73 0.52
CA PRO A 174 29.96 3.32 -0.65
C PRO A 174 31.17 2.46 -1.07
N ALA A 175 31.29 2.15 -2.36
CA ALA A 175 32.50 1.56 -2.90
C ALA A 175 33.70 2.45 -2.50
N PRO A 176 34.83 1.87 -2.06
CA PRO A 176 35.99 2.68 -1.72
C PRO A 176 36.37 3.54 -2.93
N PRO A 177 36.76 4.81 -2.74
CA PRO A 177 37.19 5.66 -3.84
C PRO A 177 38.37 5.00 -4.54
N SER A 178 38.26 4.87 -5.86
CA SER A 178 39.33 4.43 -6.78
C SER A 178 40.55 5.34 -6.73
#